data_AF-A0A135WCZ6-F1
#
_entry.id   AF-A0A135WCZ6-F1
#
_cell.length_a   1.000
_cell.length_b   1.000
_cell.length_c   1.000
_cell.angle_alpha   90.00
_cell.angle_beta   90.00
_cell.angle_gamma   90.00
#
_symmetry.space_group_name_H-M   'P 1'
#
loop_
_entity.id
_entity.type
_entity.pdbx_description
1 polymer ?
#
loop_
_entity_poly.entity_id
_entity_poly.type
_entity_poly.pdbx_seq_one_letter_code
_entity_poly.pdbx_strand_id
1 'polypeptide(L)'
;MKRTLVFLFSSLIFLIACGTQSAATNIFDDTYGYSEKNPVKVGNLSPANSIEYLSSLTGPNGEEVSFDRLGSCCAFKTKNALIGDMGLLDRYWVTYEGKKDTVYVYMNIYDKSELGTPKGFKRK
;
A
#
# COMPACT_ATOMS: atom_id res chain seq x y z
N MET A 1 -72.55 -2.71 -2.17
CA MET A 1 -72.15 -1.37 -1.67
C MET A 1 -70.63 -1.32 -1.57
N LYS A 2 -70.03 -0.42 -2.37
CA LYS A 2 -68.59 -0.16 -2.50
C LYS A 2 -68.07 0.51 -1.23
N ARG A 3 -66.95 0.06 -0.67
CA ARG A 3 -65.98 0.94 0.00
C ARG A 3 -64.57 0.42 -0.24
N THR A 4 -64.02 0.89 -1.36
CA THR A 4 -62.62 0.82 -1.72
C THR A 4 -61.80 1.53 -0.65
N LEU A 5 -60.96 0.80 0.09
CA LEU A 5 -60.00 1.38 1.01
C LEU A 5 -58.72 1.67 0.23
N VAL A 6 -58.42 2.96 0.08
CA VAL A 6 -57.33 3.52 -0.71
C VAL A 6 -56.00 3.26 0.00
N PHE A 7 -55.08 2.58 -0.68
CA PHE A 7 -53.69 2.44 -0.26
C PHE A 7 -52.97 3.78 -0.47
N LEU A 8 -52.65 4.47 0.63
CA LEU A 8 -51.76 5.63 0.64
C LEU A 8 -50.32 5.17 0.42
N PHE A 9 -49.89 5.17 -0.84
CA PHE A 9 -48.48 5.07 -1.23
C PHE A 9 -47.75 6.34 -0.80
N SER A 10 -47.18 6.32 0.41
CA SER A 10 -46.20 7.32 0.84
C SER A 10 -44.91 7.09 0.08
N SER A 11 -44.75 7.79 -1.05
CA SER A 11 -43.55 7.82 -1.86
C SER A 11 -42.38 8.43 -1.05
N LEU A 12 -41.63 7.59 -0.35
CA LEU A 12 -40.36 7.98 0.26
C LEU A 12 -39.33 8.11 -0.87
N ILE A 13 -39.11 9.33 -1.35
CA ILE A 13 -38.06 9.66 -2.31
C ILE A 13 -36.73 9.51 -1.55
N PHE A 14 -36.07 8.36 -1.70
CA PHE A 14 -34.68 8.21 -1.30
C PHE A 14 -33.82 9.06 -2.25
N LEU A 15 -33.45 10.26 -1.79
CA LEU A 15 -32.36 11.04 -2.35
C LEU A 15 -31.09 10.20 -2.28
N ILE A 16 -30.71 9.58 -3.39
CA ILE A 16 -29.40 8.97 -3.55
C ILE A 16 -28.41 10.13 -3.60
N ALA A 17 -27.90 10.52 -2.43
CA ALA A 17 -26.71 11.35 -2.34
C ALA A 17 -25.54 10.48 -2.84
N CYS A 18 -25.23 10.58 -4.13
CA CYS A 18 -23.96 10.10 -4.66
C CYS A 18 -22.88 11.02 -4.10
N GLY A 19 -22.45 10.74 -2.86
CA GLY A 19 -21.28 11.38 -2.28
C GLY A 19 -20.08 10.98 -3.12
N THR A 20 -19.51 11.94 -3.84
CA THR A 20 -18.20 11.80 -4.47
C THR A 20 -17.20 11.62 -3.33
N GLN A 21 -16.85 10.36 -3.02
CA GLN A 21 -15.73 10.06 -2.15
C GLN A 21 -14.48 10.52 -2.90
N SER A 22 -14.02 11.73 -2.58
CA SER A 22 -12.65 12.13 -2.88
C SER A 22 -11.76 11.08 -2.24
N ALA A 23 -11.09 10.27 -3.07
CA ALA A 23 -10.06 9.36 -2.61
C ALA A 23 -8.99 10.23 -1.95
N ALA A 24 -8.99 10.28 -0.62
CA ALA A 24 -7.94 10.90 0.14
C ALA A 24 -6.64 10.20 -0.26
N THR A 25 -5.88 10.84 -1.14
CA THR A 25 -4.58 10.33 -1.55
C THR A 25 -3.67 10.66 -0.39
N ASN A 26 -3.42 9.71 0.51
CA ASN A 26 -2.38 9.91 1.52
C ASN A 26 -1.08 10.17 0.76
N ILE A 27 -0.61 11.42 0.81
CA ILE A 27 0.64 11.82 0.19
C ILE A 27 1.74 11.39 1.14
N PHE A 28 2.40 10.29 0.80
CA PHE A 28 3.61 9.85 1.47
C PHE A 28 4.76 10.80 1.13
N ASP A 29 5.60 11.11 2.11
CA ASP A 29 6.77 11.97 1.88
C ASP A 29 7.86 11.28 1.05
N ASP A 30 8.85 12.06 0.63
CA ASP A 30 9.96 11.63 -0.24
C ASP A 30 10.84 10.52 0.37
N THR A 31 10.71 10.22 1.67
CA THR A 31 11.49 9.15 2.34
C THR A 31 10.77 7.81 2.37
N TYR A 32 9.50 7.75 1.97
CA TYR A 32 8.71 6.53 2.02
C TYR A 32 9.30 5.40 1.17
N GLY A 33 9.59 4.28 1.83
CA GLY A 33 10.28 3.15 1.26
C GLY A 33 11.81 3.31 1.17
N TYR A 34 12.35 4.53 1.17
CA TYR A 34 13.80 4.79 1.00
C TYR A 34 14.58 4.92 2.31
N SER A 35 13.90 4.85 3.45
CA SER A 35 14.48 5.02 4.78
C SER A 35 14.08 3.88 5.71
N GLU A 36 15.02 3.44 6.56
CA GLU A 36 14.75 2.51 7.67
C GLU A 36 13.66 3.03 8.63
N LYS A 37 13.55 4.37 8.75
CA LYS A 37 12.54 5.02 9.60
C LYS A 37 11.18 5.13 8.92
N ASN A 38 11.13 4.96 7.61
CA ASN A 38 9.90 5.04 6.82
C ASN A 38 9.81 3.86 5.81
N PRO A 39 9.88 2.60 6.28
CA PRO A 39 9.85 1.44 5.40
C PRO A 39 8.42 1.18 4.89
N VAL A 40 8.30 0.40 3.83
CA VAL A 40 7.01 -0.10 3.37
C VAL A 40 6.54 -1.21 4.31
N LYS A 41 5.42 -1.00 4.99
CA LYS A 41 4.87 -1.92 6.00
C LYS A 41 3.82 -2.84 5.39
N VAL A 42 4.29 -3.92 4.75
CA VAL A 42 3.44 -4.91 4.08
C VAL A 42 2.83 -5.93 5.06
N GLY A 43 3.45 -6.10 6.22
CA GLY A 43 2.92 -6.90 7.34
C GLY A 43 2.67 -8.37 7.04
N ASN A 44 1.92 -9.01 7.94
CA ASN A 44 1.50 -10.42 7.90
C ASN A 44 2.64 -11.46 7.90
N LEU A 45 3.86 -11.09 8.29
CA LEU A 45 5.03 -11.97 8.38
C LEU A 45 5.31 -12.73 7.07
N SER A 46 4.98 -12.10 5.93
CA SER A 46 5.00 -12.75 4.62
C SER A 46 6.00 -12.04 3.69
N PRO A 47 7.14 -12.67 3.37
CA PRO A 47 8.04 -12.18 2.32
C PRO A 47 7.35 -12.07 0.96
N ALA A 48 6.33 -12.89 0.69
CA ALA A 48 5.55 -12.82 -0.54
C ALA A 48 4.82 -11.47 -0.69
N ASN A 49 4.39 -10.85 0.42
CA ASN A 49 3.75 -9.52 0.35
C ASN A 49 4.75 -8.44 -0.10
N SER A 50 6.03 -8.58 0.24
CA SER A 50 7.07 -7.67 -0.26
C SER A 50 7.25 -7.81 -1.76
N ILE A 51 7.26 -9.05 -2.27
CA ILE A 51 7.36 -9.35 -3.70
C ILE A 51 6.13 -8.83 -4.44
N GLU A 52 4.92 -9.06 -3.92
CA GLU A 52 3.67 -8.57 -4.49
C GLU A 52 3.66 -7.05 -4.57
N TYR A 53 4.04 -6.38 -3.48
CA TYR A 53 4.16 -4.92 -3.45
C TYR A 53 5.12 -4.42 -4.52
N LEU A 54 6.34 -4.96 -4.60
CA LEU A 54 7.35 -4.53 -5.57
C LEU A 54 6.93 -4.83 -7.02
N SER A 55 6.24 -5.96 -7.26
CA SER A 55 5.72 -6.35 -8.58
C SER A 55 4.57 -5.46 -9.07
N SER A 56 3.87 -4.82 -8.13
CA SER A 56 2.83 -3.81 -8.42
C SER A 56 3.40 -2.47 -8.87
N LEU A 57 4.70 -2.23 -8.65
CA LEU A 57 5.34 -0.98 -9.04
C LEU A 57 5.63 -0.93 -10.53
N THR A 58 5.60 0.28 -11.07
CA THR A 58 6.07 0.62 -12.42
C THR A 58 6.94 1.86 -12.38
N GLY A 59 7.75 2.06 -13.43
CA GLY A 59 8.36 3.35 -13.68
C GLY A 59 7.30 4.43 -14.00
N PRO A 60 7.70 5.71 -14.07
CA PRO A 60 6.78 6.83 -14.30
C PRO A 60 5.95 6.73 -15.59
N ASN A 61 6.38 5.94 -16.58
CA ASN A 61 5.70 5.75 -17.86
C ASN A 61 5.16 4.33 -18.03
N GLY A 62 5.12 3.53 -16.96
CA GLY A 62 4.63 2.14 -17.00
C GLY A 62 5.72 1.11 -17.23
N GLU A 63 6.99 1.49 -17.15
CA GLU A 63 8.14 0.58 -17.31
C GLU A 63 8.08 -0.55 -16.27
N GLU A 64 8.46 -1.75 -16.67
CA GLU A 64 8.54 -2.88 -15.77
C GLU A 64 9.65 -2.68 -14.73
N VAL A 65 9.30 -2.90 -13.46
CA VAL A 65 10.24 -2.80 -12.35
C VAL A 65 10.96 -4.12 -12.15
N SER A 66 12.28 -4.04 -12.07
CA SER A 66 13.18 -5.14 -11.69
C SER A 66 13.67 -4.93 -10.26
N PHE A 67 13.74 -6.02 -9.49
CA PHE A 67 14.21 -5.97 -8.11
C PHE A 67 14.81 -7.31 -7.67
N ASP A 68 15.70 -7.27 -6.68
CA ASP A 68 16.13 -8.45 -5.95
C ASP A 68 16.43 -8.11 -4.48
N ARG A 69 16.36 -9.12 -3.62
CA ARG A 69 16.56 -8.99 -2.18
C ARG A 69 18.05 -8.97 -1.86
N LEU A 70 18.51 -7.90 -1.23
CA LEU A 70 19.88 -7.77 -0.73
C LEU A 70 20.12 -8.46 0.62
N GLY A 71 19.04 -8.73 1.36
CA GLY A 71 19.10 -9.37 2.68
C GLY A 71 18.33 -8.59 3.74
N SER A 72 18.33 -9.15 4.95
CA SER A 72 17.79 -8.47 6.14
C SER A 72 18.83 -7.52 6.73
N CYS A 73 18.37 -6.42 7.29
CA CYS A 73 19.17 -5.41 7.96
C CYS A 73 18.37 -4.77 9.10
N CYS A 74 18.95 -3.73 9.69
CA CYS A 74 18.18 -2.65 10.30
C CYS A 74 17.24 -3.14 11.40
N ALA A 75 17.83 -3.51 12.54
CA ALA A 75 17.05 -3.98 13.69
C ALA A 75 16.13 -2.88 14.22
N PHE A 76 14.87 -3.23 14.45
CA PHE A 76 13.87 -2.33 15.01
C PHE A 76 12.97 -3.05 15.99
N LYS A 77 12.34 -2.30 16.89
CA LYS A 77 11.39 -2.87 17.85
C LYS A 77 10.01 -3.03 17.23
N THR A 78 9.41 -4.19 17.40
CA THR A 78 8.00 -4.44 17.06
C THR A 78 7.43 -5.55 17.94
N LYS A 79 6.16 -5.39 18.32
CA LYS A 79 5.38 -6.40 19.03
C LYS A 79 4.95 -7.58 18.14
N ASN A 80 5.11 -7.43 16.82
CA ASN A 80 4.73 -8.44 15.83
C ASN A 80 5.92 -9.37 15.48
N ALA A 81 7.04 -9.26 16.19
CA ALA A 81 8.20 -10.12 15.99
C ALA A 81 7.89 -11.58 16.33
N LEU A 82 8.61 -12.50 15.67
CA LEU A 82 8.46 -13.94 15.91
C LEU A 82 9.05 -14.38 17.25
N ILE A 83 10.14 -13.73 17.68
CA ILE A 83 10.85 -14.02 18.92
C ILE A 83 11.28 -12.70 19.56
N GLY A 84 10.90 -12.50 20.83
CA GLY A 84 11.12 -11.24 21.53
C GLY A 84 10.39 -10.08 20.85
N ASP A 85 10.94 -8.88 20.97
CA ASP A 85 10.35 -7.65 20.42
C ASP A 85 11.20 -7.02 19.32
N MET A 86 12.03 -7.81 18.61
CA MET A 86 12.93 -7.31 17.57
C MET A 86 12.66 -7.94 16.22
N GLY A 87 12.48 -7.08 15.21
CA GLY A 87 12.43 -7.45 13.80
C GLY A 87 13.64 -6.92 13.04
N LEU A 88 13.85 -7.45 11.83
CA LEU A 88 14.81 -6.93 10.86
C LEU A 88 14.05 -6.49 9.61
N LEU A 89 14.36 -5.30 9.08
CA LEU A 89 13.83 -4.90 7.77
C LEU A 89 14.51 -5.72 6.67
N ASP A 90 13.82 -5.92 5.55
CA ASP A 90 14.43 -6.44 4.34
C ASP A 90 14.76 -5.30 3.39
N ARG A 91 15.93 -5.37 2.74
CA ARG A 91 16.34 -4.38 1.74
C ARG A 91 16.32 -5.01 0.36
N TYR A 92 15.72 -4.31 -0.59
CA TYR A 92 15.69 -4.67 -2.00
C TYR A 92 16.40 -3.61 -2.80
N TRP A 93 17.16 -4.01 -3.82
CA TRP A 93 17.48 -3.06 -4.88
C TRP A 93 16.31 -3.05 -5.87
N VAL A 94 15.99 -1.87 -6.41
CA VAL A 94 14.85 -1.66 -7.30
C VAL A 94 15.27 -0.72 -8.43
N THR A 95 14.94 -1.08 -9.66
CA THR A 95 15.13 -0.24 -10.85
C THR A 95 14.05 -0.52 -11.90
N TYR A 96 14.06 0.21 -13.00
CA TYR A 96 13.22 -0.03 -14.18
C TYR A 96 13.97 0.40 -15.45
N GLU A 97 13.51 -0.01 -16.62
CA GLU A 97 14.14 0.33 -17.89
C GLU A 97 14.31 1.84 -18.08
N GLY A 98 15.50 2.29 -18.47
CA GLY A 98 15.80 3.71 -18.66
C GLY A 98 16.08 4.51 -17.38
N LYS A 99 15.95 3.90 -16.20
CA LYS A 99 16.41 4.51 -14.94
C LYS A 99 17.94 4.50 -14.89
N LYS A 100 18.56 5.64 -14.58
CA LYS A 100 20.03 5.76 -14.47
C LYS A 100 20.60 5.15 -13.18
N ASP A 101 19.81 5.17 -12.12
CA ASP A 101 20.25 4.78 -10.78
C ASP A 101 19.42 3.62 -10.23
N THR A 102 20.05 2.72 -9.49
CA THR A 102 19.36 1.70 -8.68
C THR A 102 19.08 2.27 -7.30
N VAL A 103 17.85 2.11 -6.79
CA VAL A 103 17.47 2.59 -5.46
C VAL A 103 17.28 1.42 -4.49
N TYR A 104 17.36 1.69 -3.19
CA TYR A 104 17.09 0.69 -2.16
C TYR A 104 15.74 0.94 -1.50
N VAL A 105 14.91 -0.10 -1.45
CA VAL A 105 13.62 -0.06 -0.76
C VAL A 105 13.67 -0.95 0.49
N TYR A 106 13.26 -0.39 1.62
CA TYR A 106 13.18 -1.06 2.92
C TYR A 106 11.76 -1.59 3.14
N MET A 107 11.65 -2.89 3.39
CA MET A 107 10.41 -3.61 3.58
C MET A 107 10.29 -4.09 5.03
N ASN A 108 9.15 -3.79 5.64
CA ASN A 108 8.76 -4.30 6.95
C ASN A 108 7.65 -5.33 6.76
N ILE A 109 7.98 -6.60 6.95
CA ILE A 109 7.02 -7.72 6.88
C ILE A 109 6.27 -7.95 8.19
N TYR A 110 6.67 -7.30 9.28
CA TYR A 110 6.10 -7.51 10.61
C TYR A 110 4.87 -6.62 10.82
N ASP A 111 5.02 -5.33 10.55
CA ASP A 111 3.96 -4.34 10.74
C ASP A 111 3.22 -4.08 9.45
N LYS A 112 1.92 -3.82 9.56
CA LYS A 112 1.05 -3.43 8.44
C LYS A 112 0.65 -1.97 8.57
N SER A 113 0.73 -1.22 7.49
CA SER A 113 0.11 0.11 7.37
C SER A 113 -0.55 0.29 6.01
N GLU A 114 -1.12 1.47 5.78
CA GLU A 114 -1.49 1.88 4.43
C GLU A 114 -0.26 1.85 3.50
N LEU A 115 -0.49 1.40 2.27
CA LEU A 115 0.56 1.22 1.27
C LEU A 115 0.60 2.39 0.31
N GLY A 116 1.67 3.18 0.41
CA GLY A 116 2.02 4.25 -0.52
C GLY A 116 2.84 3.78 -1.71
N THR A 117 3.21 4.72 -2.56
CA THR A 117 4.10 4.48 -3.69
C THR A 117 5.37 5.31 -3.49
N PRO A 118 6.58 4.71 -3.52
CA PRO A 118 7.82 5.46 -3.34
C PRO A 118 7.98 6.47 -4.48
N LYS A 119 8.51 7.65 -4.17
CA LYS A 119 8.63 8.74 -5.14
C LYS A 119 9.46 8.32 -6.37
N GLY A 120 8.93 8.58 -7.56
CA GLY A 120 9.56 8.16 -8.82
C GLY A 120 9.11 6.79 -9.32
N PHE A 121 8.11 6.19 -8.67
CA PHE A 121 7.40 5.01 -9.14
C PHE A 121 5.91 5.31 -9.29
N LYS A 122 5.20 4.42 -9.99
CA LYS A 122 3.74 4.34 -10.06
C LYS A 122 3.28 2.95 -9.62
N ARG A 123 1.96 2.76 -9.50
CA ARG A 123 1.34 1.46 -9.23
C ARG A 123 0.46 1.06 -10.41
N LYS A 124 0.50 -0.21 -10.78
CA LYS A 124 -0.37 -0.83 -11.79
C LYS A 124 -1.84 -0.79 -11.38
#